data_AF-A0A7K2ZMB2-F1
#
_entry.id   AF-A0A7K2ZMB2-F1
#
_cell.length_a   1.000
_cell.length_b   1.000
_cell.length_c   1.000
_cell.angle_alpha   90.00
_cell.angle_beta   90.00
_cell.angle_gamma   90.00
#
_symmetry.space_group_name_H-M   'P 1'
#
loop_
_entity.id
_entity.type
_entity.pdbx_description
1 polymer ?
#
loop_
_entity_poly.entity_id
_entity_poly.type
_entity_poly.pdbx_seq_one_letter_code
_entity_poly.pdbx_strand_id
1 'polypeptide(L)'
;GPLCGCGGRGCIEALCLAAEARGDRAEAARVLGAGAANLVGLLDIDRVVLGGRTVAADEDAYVRGVRAVIEERAARGGGGGSVTVTVAGGGDRPVAEGAAQLVLAPVFGRVGERG
;
A
#
# COMPACT_ATOMS: atom_id res chain seq x y z
N GLY A 1 3.29 2.06 -21.21
CA GLY A 1 2.84 1.06 -20.21
C GLY A 1 1.68 0.23 -20.77
N PRO A 2 1.44 -0.98 -20.23
CA PRO A 2 0.33 -1.85 -20.64
C PRO A 2 -1.04 -1.19 -20.42
N LEU A 3 -2.07 -1.66 -21.13
CA LEU A 3 -3.46 -1.24 -20.89
C LEU A 3 -3.93 -1.74 -19.52
N CYS A 4 -4.71 -0.92 -18.82
CA CYS A 4 -5.32 -1.24 -17.54
C CYS A 4 -6.84 -1.38 -17.70
N GLY A 5 -7.50 -2.15 -16.81
CA GLY A 5 -8.96 -2.29 -16.78
C GLY A 5 -9.71 -0.98 -16.56
N CYS A 6 -9.06 0.03 -15.98
CA CYS A 6 -9.61 1.38 -15.84
C CYS A 6 -9.60 2.21 -17.15
N GLY A 7 -9.07 1.69 -18.26
CA GLY A 7 -8.91 2.41 -19.53
C GLY A 7 -7.61 3.21 -19.66
N GLY A 8 -6.83 3.33 -18.57
CA GLY A 8 -5.52 3.98 -18.55
C GLY A 8 -4.37 3.10 -19.07
N ARG A 9 -3.14 3.65 -19.03
CA ARG A 9 -1.91 2.94 -19.40
C ARG A 9 -0.85 3.04 -18.32
N GLY A 10 -0.17 1.93 -18.04
CA GLY A 10 0.93 1.88 -17.08
C GLY A 10 0.49 2.10 -15.63
N CYS A 11 -0.77 1.80 -15.31
CA CYS A 11 -1.23 1.79 -13.94
C CYS A 11 -0.41 0.80 -13.12
N ILE A 12 -0.17 1.16 -11.86
CA ILE A 12 0.47 0.30 -10.88
C ILE A 12 -0.20 -1.08 -10.81
N GLU A 13 -1.53 -1.13 -10.83
CA GLU A 13 -2.29 -2.38 -10.85
C GLU A 13 -1.90 -3.28 -12.03
N ALA A 14 -1.93 -2.75 -13.25
CA ALA A 14 -1.60 -3.50 -14.46
C ALA A 14 -0.15 -4.02 -14.44
N LEU A 15 0.78 -3.24 -13.89
CA LEU A 15 2.19 -3.63 -13.78
C LEU A 15 2.41 -4.70 -12.69
N CYS A 16 1.83 -4.51 -11.50
CA CYS A 16 1.92 -5.47 -10.40
C CYS A 16 1.29 -6.81 -10.78
N LEU A 17 0.08 -6.81 -11.35
CA LEU A 17 -0.61 -8.03 -11.77
C LEU A 17 0.15 -8.76 -12.89
N ALA A 18 0.79 -8.02 -13.80
CA ALA A 18 1.63 -8.63 -14.82
C ALA A 18 2.88 -9.30 -14.22
N ALA A 19 3.50 -8.72 -13.18
CA ALA A 19 4.63 -9.33 -12.47
C ALA A 19 4.20 -10.60 -11.71
N GLU A 20 3.08 -10.53 -11.00
CA GLU A 20 2.48 -11.68 -10.31
C GLU A 20 2.10 -12.82 -11.26
N ALA A 21 1.53 -12.51 -12.44
CA ALA A 21 1.22 -13.51 -13.45
C ALA A 21 2.48 -14.25 -13.96
N ARG A 22 3.66 -13.63 -13.86
CA ARG A 22 4.97 -14.27 -14.17
C ARG A 22 5.61 -14.95 -12.96
N GLY A 23 5.01 -14.85 -11.78
CA GLY A 23 5.58 -15.32 -10.52
C GLY A 23 6.74 -14.46 -9.99
N ASP A 24 6.92 -13.25 -10.52
CA ASP A 24 8.00 -12.34 -10.15
C ASP A 24 7.59 -11.43 -9.00
N ARG A 25 7.63 -11.99 -7.78
CA ARG A 25 7.26 -11.28 -6.55
C ARG A 25 8.18 -10.09 -6.25
N ALA A 26 9.46 -10.19 -6.63
CA ALA A 26 10.41 -9.11 -6.41
C ALA A 26 10.05 -7.88 -7.26
N GLU A 27 9.73 -8.09 -8.54
CA GLU A 27 9.26 -7.01 -9.40
C GLU A 27 7.89 -6.46 -8.95
N ALA A 28 6.97 -7.33 -8.53
CA ALA A 28 5.68 -6.90 -8.00
C ALA A 28 5.84 -6.00 -6.77
N ALA A 29 6.69 -6.40 -5.82
CA ALA A 29 7.02 -5.61 -4.63
C ALA A 29 7.71 -4.28 -4.99
N ARG A 30 8.61 -4.28 -5.98
CA ARG A 30 9.30 -3.06 -6.46
C ARG A 30 8.32 -2.08 -7.09
N VAL A 31 7.42 -2.55 -7.94
CA VAL A 31 6.38 -1.72 -8.57
C VAL A 31 5.41 -1.17 -7.52
N LEU A 32 5.00 -1.99 -6.56
CA LEU A 32 4.19 -1.55 -5.44
C LEU A 32 4.91 -0.47 -4.61
N GLY A 33 6.21 -0.67 -4.36
CA GLY A 33 7.08 0.26 -3.68
C GLY A 33 7.20 1.60 -4.40
N ALA A 34 7.27 1.61 -5.73
CA ALA A 34 7.30 2.85 -6.51
C ALA A 34 6.01 3.67 -6.34
N GLY A 35 4.85 3.02 -6.32
CA GLY A 35 3.58 3.68 -6.02
C GLY A 35 3.52 4.21 -4.59
N ALA A 36 3.91 3.39 -3.62
CA ALA A 36 3.96 3.79 -2.21
C ALA A 36 4.89 4.98 -1.99
N ALA A 37 6.09 4.97 -2.58
CA ALA A 37 7.05 6.07 -2.48
C ALA A 37 6.54 7.37 -3.15
N ASN A 38 5.77 7.25 -4.23
CA ASN A 38 5.10 8.42 -4.82
C ASN A 38 4.05 9.01 -3.86
N LEU A 39 3.23 8.17 -3.23
CA LEU A 39 2.21 8.62 -2.27
C LEU A 39 2.85 9.21 -1.02
N VAL A 40 3.88 8.58 -0.48
CA VAL A 40 4.68 9.10 0.64
C VAL A 40 5.19 10.50 0.31
N GLY A 41 5.86 10.68 -0.84
CA GLY A 41 6.44 11.97 -1.20
C GLY A 41 5.40 13.04 -1.54
N LEU A 42 4.20 12.65 -2.00
CA LEU A 42 3.15 13.59 -2.37
C LEU A 42 2.26 14.00 -1.19
N LEU A 43 2.02 13.08 -0.25
CA LEU A 43 1.03 13.23 0.81
C LEU A 43 1.65 13.27 2.22
N ASP A 44 2.99 13.23 2.32
CA ASP A 44 3.74 13.23 3.59
C ASP A 44 3.29 12.11 4.55
N ILE A 45 3.29 10.87 4.04
CA ILE A 45 2.80 9.69 4.77
C ILE A 45 3.90 9.10 5.66
N ASP A 46 3.65 9.03 6.97
CA ASP A 46 4.56 8.40 7.94
C ASP A 46 4.47 6.86 7.98
N ARG A 47 3.33 6.30 7.58
CA ARG A 47 3.06 4.85 7.67
C ARG A 47 2.37 4.29 6.43
N VAL A 48 2.97 3.25 5.87
CA VAL A 48 2.40 2.45 4.78
C VAL A 48 1.99 1.09 5.33
N VAL A 49 0.73 0.73 5.13
CA VAL A 49 0.18 -0.57 5.51
C VAL A 49 -0.17 -1.34 4.24
N LEU A 50 0.46 -2.50 4.04
CA LEU A 50 0.28 -3.37 2.89
C LEU A 50 -0.80 -4.41 3.20
N GLY A 51 -1.72 -4.66 2.27
CA GLY A 51 -2.80 -5.63 2.47
C GLY A 51 -3.13 -6.40 1.20
N GLY A 52 -4.01 -7.40 1.36
CA GLY A 52 -4.50 -8.23 0.27
C GLY A 52 -3.82 -9.60 0.20
N ARG A 53 -4.49 -10.52 -0.49
CA ARG A 53 -4.11 -11.95 -0.56
C ARG A 53 -2.70 -12.16 -1.14
N THR A 54 -2.31 -11.36 -2.12
CA THR A 54 -0.98 -11.44 -2.73
C THR A 54 0.13 -11.09 -1.76
N VAL A 55 -0.05 -10.03 -0.97
CA VAL A 55 0.91 -9.62 0.07
C VAL A 55 0.96 -10.68 1.18
N ALA A 56 -0.20 -11.17 1.63
CA ALA A 56 -0.27 -12.21 2.68
C ALA A 56 0.39 -13.54 2.28
N ALA A 57 0.54 -13.81 0.97
CA ALA A 57 1.22 -15.01 0.49
C ALA A 57 2.75 -14.94 0.64
N ASP A 58 3.34 -13.74 0.79
CA ASP A 58 4.78 -13.52 1.01
C ASP A 58 5.04 -12.14 1.63
N GLU A 59 4.58 -11.95 2.87
CA GLU A 59 4.61 -10.66 3.57
C GLU A 59 6.02 -10.05 3.61
N ASP A 60 7.00 -10.91 3.86
CA ASP A 60 8.40 -10.57 4.02
C ASP A 60 9.01 -10.00 2.74
N ALA A 61 8.76 -10.62 1.59
CA ALA A 61 9.25 -10.11 0.30
C ALA A 61 8.64 -8.75 -0.01
N TYR A 62 7.34 -8.58 0.24
CA TYR A 62 6.63 -7.35 -0.04
C TYR A 62 7.06 -6.19 0.88
N VAL A 63 7.15 -6.42 2.18
CA VAL A 63 7.60 -5.39 3.14
C VAL A 63 9.02 -4.94 2.82
N ARG A 64 9.95 -5.89 2.59
CA ARG A 64 11.34 -5.56 2.25
C ARG A 64 11.43 -4.80 0.92
N GLY A 65 10.75 -5.28 -0.12
CA GLY A 65 10.80 -4.66 -1.45
C GLY A 65 10.22 -3.25 -1.47
N VAL A 66 9.07 -3.03 -0.83
CA VAL A 66 8.45 -1.70 -0.73
C VAL A 66 9.32 -0.74 0.07
N ARG A 67 9.83 -1.19 1.23
CA ARG A 67 10.73 -0.40 2.08
C ARG A 67 11.97 0.05 1.32
N ALA A 68 12.64 -0.87 0.61
CA ALA A 68 13.84 -0.56 -0.15
C ALA A 68 13.62 0.57 -1.16
N VAL A 69 12.49 0.55 -1.89
CA VAL A 69 12.17 1.60 -2.87
C VAL A 69 11.87 2.94 -2.21
N ILE A 70 11.18 2.94 -1.06
CA ILE A 70 10.90 4.17 -0.30
C ILE A 70 12.20 4.79 0.21
N GLU A 71 13.07 3.97 0.82
CA GLU A 71 14.38 4.41 1.34
C GLU A 71 15.28 4.96 0.23
N GLU A 72 15.35 4.26 -0.91
CA GLU A 72 16.11 4.72 -2.08
C GLU A 72 15.59 6.08 -2.60
N ARG A 73 14.28 6.30 -2.56
CA ARG A 73 13.69 7.59 -2.98
C ARG A 73 13.92 8.70 -1.96
N ALA A 74 13.81 8.40 -0.67
CA ALA A 74 14.08 9.35 0.40
C ALA A 74 15.53 9.85 0.34
N ALA A 75 16.49 8.94 0.11
CA ALA A 75 17.90 9.27 -0.02
C ALA A 75 18.19 10.27 -1.15
N ARG A 76 17.43 10.22 -2.26
CA ARG A 76 17.55 11.17 -3.38
C ARG A 76 16.87 12.51 -3.12
N GLY A 77 15.83 12.52 -2.28
CA GLY A 77 14.99 13.69 -2.01
C GLY A 77 15.42 14.53 -0.79
N GLY A 78 16.41 14.09 -0.01
CA GLY A 78 16.89 14.80 1.18
C GLY A 78 15.92 14.80 2.36
N GLY A 79 14.85 13.99 2.32
CA GLY A 79 13.87 13.85 3.39
C GLY A 79 14.33 12.88 4.47
N GLY A 80 14.31 13.31 5.74
CA GLY A 80 14.81 12.54 6.89
C GLY A 80 13.78 11.72 7.67
N GLY A 81 12.54 11.61 7.18
CA GLY A 81 11.47 10.85 7.85
C GLY A 81 11.59 9.35 7.61
N SER A 82 11.63 8.55 8.68
CA SER A 82 11.59 7.09 8.55
C SER A 82 10.14 6.63 8.35
N VAL A 83 9.78 6.26 7.13
CA VAL A 83 8.46 5.70 6.83
C VAL A 83 8.38 4.27 7.35
N THR A 84 7.36 3.99 8.16
CA THR A 84 7.11 2.65 8.66
C THR A 84 6.29 1.86 7.65
N VAL A 85 6.81 0.72 7.18
CA VAL A 85 6.09 -0.22 6.30
C VAL A 85 5.71 -1.47 7.09
N THR A 86 4.42 -1.80 7.15
CA THR A 86 3.89 -3.00 7.84
C THR A 86 2.85 -3.69 6.98
N VAL A 87 2.50 -4.94 7.30
CA VAL A 87 1.31 -5.61 6.75
C VAL A 87 0.09 -5.28 7.60
N ALA A 88 -1.09 -5.22 6.98
CA ALA A 88 -2.35 -5.03 7.66
C ALA A 88 -2.61 -6.19 8.62
N GLY A 89 -2.67 -5.89 9.92
CA GLY A 89 -3.24 -6.79 10.92
C GLY A 89 -4.78 -6.69 10.94
N GLY A 90 -5.45 -7.75 11.39
CA GLY A 90 -6.91 -7.79 11.53
C GLY A 90 -7.41 -9.17 11.94
N GLY A 91 -8.68 -9.28 12.32
CA GLY A 91 -9.32 -10.58 12.56
C GLY A 91 -9.51 -11.36 11.26
N ASP A 92 -10.15 -12.53 11.33
CA ASP A 92 -10.34 -13.42 10.17
C ASP A 92 -11.13 -12.77 9.01
N ARG A 93 -11.80 -11.63 9.26
CA ARG A 93 -12.70 -10.96 8.31
C ARG A 93 -12.45 -9.44 8.26
N PRO A 94 -11.26 -8.97 7.89
CA PRO A 94 -10.90 -7.55 8.00
C PRO A 94 -11.79 -6.63 7.15
N VAL A 95 -12.27 -7.13 6.00
CA VAL A 95 -13.21 -6.38 5.13
C VAL A 95 -14.59 -6.24 5.79
N ALA A 96 -15.11 -7.32 6.38
CA ALA A 96 -16.42 -7.29 7.03
C ALA A 96 -16.36 -6.48 8.33
N GLU A 97 -15.27 -6.58 9.09
CA GLU A 97 -15.00 -5.76 10.27
C GLU A 97 -14.91 -4.28 9.89
N GLY A 98 -14.17 -3.92 8.84
CA GLY A 98 -14.12 -2.55 8.33
C GLY A 98 -15.49 -2.03 7.90
N ALA A 99 -16.30 -2.86 7.23
CA ALA A 99 -17.65 -2.50 6.85
C ALA A 99 -18.56 -2.27 8.07
N ALA A 100 -18.47 -3.13 9.08
CA ALA A 100 -19.19 -2.94 10.34
C ALA A 100 -18.76 -1.64 11.04
N GLN A 101 -17.45 -1.34 11.07
CA GLN A 101 -16.93 -0.09 11.62
C GLN A 101 -17.49 1.14 10.89
N LEU A 102 -17.64 1.12 9.56
CA LEU A 102 -18.27 2.23 8.83
C LEU A 102 -19.72 2.48 9.25
N VAL A 103 -20.48 1.42 9.53
CA VAL A 103 -21.87 1.51 10.01
C VAL A 103 -21.92 1.99 11.47
N LEU A 104 -20.96 1.55 12.30
CA LEU A 104 -20.90 1.85 13.72
C LEU A 104 -20.25 3.20 14.05
N ALA A 105 -19.41 3.73 13.16
CA ALA A 105 -18.65 4.96 13.38
C ALA A 105 -19.51 6.18 13.75
N PRO A 106 -20.72 6.40 13.19
CA PRO A 106 -21.56 7.52 13.62
C PRO A 106 -22.10 7.40 15.05
N VAL A 107 -22.20 6.18 15.59
CA VAL A 107 -22.77 5.88 16.91
C VAL A 107 -21.69 5.81 17.99
N PHE A 108 -20.52 5.27 17.65
CA PHE A 108 -19.44 4.97 18.59
C PHE A 108 -18.14 5.74 18.30
N GLY A 109 -18.01 6.34 17.12
CA GLY A 109 -16.88 7.20 16.80
C GLY A 109 -17.03 8.56 17.47
N ARG A 110 -15.91 9.19 17.81
CA ARG A 110 -15.93 10.62 18.12
C ARG A 110 -16.39 11.34 16.86
N VAL A 111 -17.65 11.77 16.82
CA VAL A 111 -18.07 12.84 15.92
C VAL A 111 -17.16 14.00 16.30
N GLY A 112 -16.20 14.33 15.45
CA GLY A 112 -15.43 15.55 15.61
C GLY A 112 -16.44 16.67 15.78
N GLU A 113 -16.41 17.32 16.93
CA GLU A 113 -17.11 18.58 17.14
C GLU A 113 -16.71 19.46 15.95
N ARG A 114 -17.69 19.78 15.09
CA ARG A 114 -17.54 20.92 14.19
C ARG A 114 -17.67 22.15 15.08
N GLY A 115 -16.54 22.53 15.70
CA GLY A 115 -16.30 23.85 16.27
C GLY A 115 -15.52 24.67 15.27
#